data_AF-A0A9W6GBF3-F1
#
_entry.id   AF-A0A9W6GBF3-F1
#
_cell.length_a   1.000
_cell.length_b   1.000
_cell.length_c   1.000
_cell.angle_alpha   90.00
_cell.angle_beta   90.00
_cell.angle_gamma   90.00
#
_symmetry.space_group_name_H-M   'P 1'
#
loop_
_entity.id
_entity.type
_entity.pdbx_description
1 polymer ?
#
loop_
_entity_poly.entity_id
_entity_poly.type
_entity_poly.pdbx_seq_one_letter_code
_entity_poly.pdbx_strand_id
1 'polypeptide(L)'
;MTNRLGGPLVGALVGFAAAALGAVFLTGGFDPVTLAVGAGSVLVAAIVAVLTGRSIAPAPAGPGPVSPPAPPVSGAPFAPAPSGPIPVQQLQGPAQSAQAMSDRNALVEACIWMRDRATSPALAQHLDGAFAKVGVAQVDATGQRFDPSVHEAGGTIAAGSPAEDGIIARTEQIGYTDRGRLLRHPIVTVYRGQVRA
;
A
#
# COMPACT_ATOMS: atom_id res chain seq x y z
N MET A 1 27.68 45.67 5.32
CA MET A 1 26.76 45.13 6.35
C MET A 1 25.63 44.40 5.64
N THR A 2 25.82 43.12 5.35
CA THR A 2 24.83 42.26 4.68
C THR A 2 24.36 41.22 5.68
N ASN A 3 23.16 41.44 6.23
CA ASN A 3 22.57 40.58 7.23
C ASN A 3 22.19 39.23 6.61
N ARG A 4 22.81 38.15 7.09
CA ARG A 4 22.33 36.78 6.91
C ARG A 4 21.10 36.56 7.79
N LEU A 5 19.90 36.61 7.20
CA LEU A 5 18.69 36.03 7.81
C LEU A 5 18.67 34.53 7.50
N GLY A 6 19.42 33.75 8.28
CA GLY A 6 19.30 32.30 8.33
C GLY A 6 18.78 31.92 9.72
N GLY A 7 17.49 31.62 9.84
CA GLY A 7 16.85 31.27 11.10
C GLY A 7 15.40 30.77 10.93
N PRO A 8 14.86 30.03 11.91
CA PRO A 8 13.82 28.99 11.82
C PRO A 8 12.40 29.47 11.41
N LEU A 9 12.24 30.73 11.03
CA LEU A 9 10.96 31.32 10.63
C LEU A 9 10.40 30.74 9.32
N VAL A 10 11.27 30.23 8.44
CA VAL A 10 10.83 29.57 7.18
C VAL A 10 10.12 28.24 7.47
N GLY A 11 10.49 27.54 8.53
CA GLY A 11 9.81 26.30 8.95
C GLY A 11 8.39 26.56 9.49
N ALA A 12 8.20 27.69 10.18
CA ALA A 12 6.90 28.05 10.77
C ALA A 12 5.85 28.43 9.70
N LEU A 13 6.28 29.02 8.58
CA LEU A 13 5.38 29.42 7.48
C LEU A 13 4.89 28.23 6.64
N VAL A 14 5.71 27.18 6.48
CA VAL A 14 5.29 25.93 5.83
C VAL A 14 4.34 25.12 6.72
N GLY A 15 4.53 25.17 8.04
CA GLY A 15 3.62 24.52 9.00
C GLY A 15 2.20 25.11 9.03
N PHE A 16 2.07 26.43 8.85
CA PHE A 16 0.76 27.09 8.87
C PHE A 16 -0.11 26.80 7.64
N ALA A 17 0.51 26.60 6.47
CA ALA A 17 -0.20 26.28 5.23
C ALA A 17 -0.86 24.88 5.26
N ALA A 18 -0.24 23.91 5.94
CA ALA A 18 -0.82 22.58 6.12
C ALA A 18 -1.97 22.56 7.14
N ALA A 19 -1.91 23.41 8.18
CA ALA A 19 -2.96 23.51 9.19
C ALA A 19 -4.26 24.12 8.63
N ALA A 20 -4.16 25.10 7.71
CA ALA A 20 -5.33 25.71 7.08
C ALA A 20 -6.09 24.74 6.17
N LEU A 21 -5.40 23.79 5.50
CA LEU A 21 -6.04 22.73 4.73
C LEU A 21 -6.74 21.68 5.61
N GLY A 22 -6.23 21.43 6.83
CA GLY A 22 -6.82 20.48 7.78
C GLY A 22 -8.13 20.98 8.42
N ALA A 23 -8.28 22.30 8.61
CA ALA A 23 -9.48 22.87 9.21
C ALA A 23 -10.71 22.85 8.28
N VAL A 24 -10.51 22.83 6.96
CA VAL A 24 -11.61 22.84 5.97
C VAL A 24 -12.39 21.52 5.93
N PHE A 25 -11.82 20.41 6.41
CA PHE A 25 -12.46 19.09 6.35
C PHE A 25 -13.25 18.69 7.61
N LEU A 26 -13.23 19.47 8.69
CA LEU A 26 -13.81 19.08 9.99
C LEU A 26 -15.12 19.79 10.36
N THR A 27 -15.61 20.75 9.57
CA THR A 27 -16.89 21.44 9.83
C THR A 27 -17.73 21.48 8.56
N GLY A 28 -18.75 20.62 8.49
CA GLY A 28 -19.56 20.37 7.29
C GLY A 28 -20.35 21.58 6.77
N GLY A 29 -19.83 22.22 5.73
CA GLY A 29 -20.55 23.21 4.93
C GLY A 29 -19.69 23.78 3.81
N PHE A 30 -20.11 23.59 2.55
CA PHE A 30 -19.47 24.20 1.37
C PHE A 30 -19.89 25.68 1.27
N ASP A 31 -19.10 26.58 1.83
CA ASP A 31 -19.31 28.03 1.74
C ASP A 31 -18.30 28.67 0.75
N PRO A 32 -18.72 29.50 -0.23
CA PRO A 32 -17.85 30.11 -1.24
C PRO A 32 -16.67 30.93 -0.68
N VAL A 33 -16.76 31.44 0.56
CA VAL A 33 -15.66 32.17 1.22
C VAL A 33 -14.47 31.24 1.51
N THR A 34 -14.74 29.97 1.82
CA THR A 34 -13.72 28.95 2.11
C THR A 34 -12.91 28.56 0.87
N LEU A 35 -13.55 28.62 -0.30
CA LEU A 35 -12.94 28.31 -1.60
C LEU A 35 -11.94 29.41 -2.03
N ALA A 36 -12.22 30.67 -1.69
CA ALA A 36 -11.33 31.79 -1.99
C ALA A 36 -10.01 31.72 -1.20
N VAL A 37 -10.04 31.26 0.05
CA VAL A 37 -8.83 31.11 0.89
C VAL A 37 -7.96 29.94 0.41
N GLY A 38 -8.56 28.87 -0.12
CA GLY A 38 -7.83 27.74 -0.71
C GLY A 38 -7.14 28.06 -2.04
N ALA A 39 -7.73 28.91 -2.88
CA ALA A 39 -7.13 29.31 -4.16
C ALA A 39 -5.92 30.25 -3.98
N GLY A 40 -5.92 31.08 -2.94
CA GLY A 40 -4.84 32.02 -2.66
C GLY A 40 -3.51 31.35 -2.27
N SER A 41 -3.56 30.23 -1.54
CA SER A 41 -2.36 29.55 -1.03
C SER A 41 -1.57 28.81 -2.11
N VAL A 42 -2.23 28.31 -3.15
CA VAL A 42 -1.58 27.66 -4.30
C VAL A 42 -0.81 28.69 -5.16
N LEU A 43 -1.37 29.90 -5.29
CA LEU A 43 -0.75 30.97 -6.08
C LEU A 43 0.54 31.49 -5.42
N VAL A 44 0.56 31.59 -4.08
CA VAL A 44 1.75 32.01 -3.32
C VAL A 44 2.89 30.99 -3.42
N ALA A 45 2.59 29.68 -3.37
CA ALA A 45 3.60 28.63 -3.52
C ALA A 45 4.24 28.63 -4.92
N ALA A 46 3.44 28.85 -5.97
CA ALA A 46 3.94 28.95 -7.35
C ALA A 46 4.85 30.18 -7.56
N ILE A 47 4.50 31.33 -6.97
CA ILE A 47 5.30 32.56 -7.08
C ILE A 47 6.66 32.43 -6.36
N VAL A 48 6.72 31.75 -5.22
CA VAL A 48 7.98 31.49 -4.49
C VAL A 48 8.90 30.52 -5.26
N ALA A 49 8.35 29.55 -5.98
CA ALA A 49 9.13 28.64 -6.82
C ALA A 49 9.77 29.35 -8.03
N VAL A 50 9.07 30.33 -8.62
CA VAL A 50 9.58 31.11 -9.74
C VAL A 50 10.65 32.12 -9.29
N LEU A 51 10.49 32.73 -8.12
CA LEU A 51 11.44 33.73 -7.59
C LEU A 51 12.74 33.12 -7.03
N THR A 52 12.77 31.82 -6.73
CA THR A 52 13.96 31.12 -6.18
C THR A 52 14.85 30.48 -7.25
N GLY A 53 14.58 30.68 -8.54
CA GLY A 53 15.53 30.44 -9.63
C GLY A 53 16.00 28.99 -9.81
N ARG A 54 15.21 27.99 -9.38
CA ARG A 54 15.54 26.58 -9.62
C ARG A 54 15.17 26.17 -11.04
N SER A 55 16.05 26.47 -11.99
CA SER A 55 16.05 25.87 -13.32
C SER A 55 16.52 24.42 -13.24
N ILE A 56 15.69 23.48 -13.69
CA ILE A 56 16.07 22.08 -13.94
C ILE A 56 16.75 22.07 -15.31
N ALA A 57 18.08 22.03 -15.35
CA ALA A 57 18.84 21.77 -16.56
C ALA A 57 19.88 20.67 -16.27
N PRO A 58 19.97 19.61 -17.09
CA PRO A 58 21.02 18.61 -16.97
C PRO A 58 22.31 19.10 -17.63
N ALA A 59 23.43 18.99 -16.91
CA ALA A 59 24.76 19.37 -17.41
C ALA A 59 25.32 18.31 -18.38
N PRO A 60 26.15 18.69 -19.37
CA PRO A 60 26.72 17.76 -20.35
C PRO A 60 27.85 16.92 -19.77
N ALA A 61 27.92 15.66 -20.19
CA ALA A 61 28.95 14.70 -19.82
C ALA A 61 30.29 15.06 -20.49
N GLY A 62 31.32 15.31 -19.69
CA GLY A 62 32.71 15.36 -20.15
C GLY A 62 33.34 13.95 -20.17
N PRO A 63 34.27 13.66 -21.08
CA PRO A 63 34.94 12.36 -21.15
C PRO A 63 36.02 12.27 -20.06
N GLY A 64 35.86 11.33 -19.13
CA GLY A 64 36.88 10.97 -18.14
C GLY A 64 38.00 10.11 -18.75
N PRO A 65 39.22 10.15 -18.18
CA PRO A 65 40.39 9.44 -18.71
C PRO A 65 40.27 7.92 -18.54
N VAL A 66 40.66 7.18 -19.57
CA VAL A 66 40.73 5.72 -19.58
C VAL A 66 41.92 5.24 -18.75
N SER A 67 41.66 4.50 -17.67
CA SER A 67 42.66 3.76 -16.91
C SER A 67 43.04 2.45 -17.61
N PRO A 68 44.33 2.04 -17.62
CA PRO A 68 44.76 0.77 -18.23
C PRO A 68 44.46 -0.45 -17.33
N PRO A 69 44.40 -1.68 -17.90
CA PRO A 69 44.10 -2.91 -17.16
C PRO A 69 45.33 -3.42 -16.38
N ALA A 70 45.11 -3.84 -15.13
CA ALA A 70 46.09 -4.52 -14.29
C ALA A 70 46.20 -6.02 -14.64
N PRO A 71 47.37 -6.68 -14.42
CA PRO A 71 47.56 -8.11 -14.68
C PRO A 71 46.92 -8.99 -13.57
N PRO A 72 46.72 -10.31 -13.82
CA PRO A 72 46.19 -11.21 -12.81
C PRO A 72 47.35 -11.71 -11.93
N VAL A 73 47.29 -11.46 -10.63
CA VAL A 73 48.15 -12.15 -9.66
C VAL A 73 47.31 -12.85 -8.60
N SER A 74 47.47 -14.17 -8.61
CA SER A 74 46.95 -15.17 -7.71
C SER A 74 47.37 -14.95 -6.25
N GLY A 75 46.50 -15.36 -5.33
CA GLY A 75 46.89 -15.81 -3.99
C GLY A 75 47.12 -14.71 -2.95
N ALA A 76 46.06 -14.26 -2.29
CA ALA A 76 46.15 -13.62 -0.98
C ALA A 76 45.18 -14.33 -0.01
N PRO A 77 45.58 -14.59 1.24
CA PRO A 77 44.66 -15.13 2.25
C PRO A 77 43.50 -14.14 2.43
N PHE A 78 42.28 -14.67 2.55
CA PHE A 78 41.07 -13.90 2.82
C PHE A 78 41.21 -13.21 4.19
N ALA A 79 41.78 -12.02 4.21
CA ALA A 79 41.75 -11.16 5.38
C ALA A 79 40.28 -10.82 5.65
N PRO A 80 39.78 -10.95 6.89
CA PRO A 80 38.41 -10.56 7.20
C PRO A 80 38.28 -9.08 6.86
N ALA A 81 37.39 -8.76 5.91
CA ALA A 81 37.07 -7.40 5.58
C ALA A 81 36.66 -6.70 6.88
N PRO A 82 37.19 -5.50 7.19
CA PRO A 82 36.75 -4.77 8.36
C PRO A 82 35.25 -4.57 8.24
N SER A 83 34.49 -5.06 9.22
CA SER A 83 33.06 -4.81 9.34
C SER A 83 32.85 -3.31 9.48
N GLY A 84 32.69 -2.62 8.34
CA GLY A 84 32.36 -1.21 8.31
C GLY A 84 30.99 -0.98 8.97
N PRO A 85 30.71 0.26 9.42
CA PRO A 85 29.41 0.59 9.96
C PRO A 85 28.31 0.21 8.95
N ILE A 86 27.31 -0.54 9.39
CA ILE A 86 26.17 -0.92 8.55
C ILE A 86 25.54 0.39 8.03
N PRO A 87 25.39 0.58 6.71
CA PRO A 87 24.85 1.81 6.15
C PRO A 87 23.34 1.85 6.38
N VAL A 88 22.94 2.24 7.59
CA VAL A 88 21.54 2.30 8.03
C VAL A 88 20.68 3.17 7.13
N GLN A 89 21.24 4.22 6.50
CA GLN A 89 20.48 5.05 5.55
C GLN A 89 19.97 4.26 4.34
N GLN A 90 20.75 3.30 3.83
CA GLN A 90 20.34 2.49 2.68
C GLN A 90 19.20 1.51 3.03
N LEU A 91 19.03 1.18 4.31
CA LEU A 91 17.97 0.30 4.81
C LEU A 91 16.65 1.03 5.09
N GLN A 92 16.66 2.37 5.15
CA GLN A 92 15.46 3.15 5.50
C GLN A 92 14.34 3.03 4.45
N GLY A 93 14.67 3.03 3.15
CA GLY A 93 13.66 2.90 2.08
C GLY A 93 12.90 1.56 2.14
N PRO A 94 13.60 0.41 2.13
CA PRO A 94 12.96 -0.90 2.29
C PRO A 94 12.13 -1.01 3.57
N ALA A 95 12.65 -0.54 4.70
CA ALA A 95 11.93 -0.56 5.98
C ALA A 95 10.62 0.25 5.94
N GLN A 96 10.65 1.45 5.36
CA GLN A 96 9.45 2.28 5.18
C GLN A 96 8.41 1.59 4.27
N SER A 97 8.86 0.94 3.20
CA SER A 97 7.95 0.22 2.30
C SER A 97 7.29 -0.98 3.00
N ALA A 98 8.04 -1.74 3.80
CA ALA A 98 7.51 -2.85 4.57
C ALA A 98 6.50 -2.36 5.63
N GLN A 99 6.81 -1.25 6.31
CA GLN A 99 5.89 -0.62 7.25
C GLN A 99 4.59 -0.21 6.57
N ALA A 100 4.66 0.48 5.42
CA ALA A 100 3.48 0.90 4.68
C ALA A 100 2.60 -0.29 4.23
N MET A 101 3.21 -1.44 3.90
CA MET A 101 2.46 -2.66 3.59
C MET A 101 1.79 -3.26 4.84
N SER A 102 2.47 -3.24 5.99
CA SER A 102 1.90 -3.69 7.26
C SER A 102 0.72 -2.81 7.69
N ASP A 103 0.89 -1.48 7.63
CA ASP A 103 -0.16 -0.52 7.99
C ASP A 103 -1.38 -0.66 7.07
N ARG A 104 -1.14 -0.84 5.77
CA ARG A 104 -2.20 -1.14 4.80
C ARG A 104 -2.94 -2.42 5.17
N ASN A 105 -2.23 -3.51 5.48
CA ASN A 105 -2.85 -4.79 5.82
C ASN A 105 -3.78 -4.63 7.02
N ALA A 106 -3.32 -3.96 8.08
CA ALA A 106 -4.12 -3.69 9.27
C ALA A 106 -5.39 -2.88 8.96
N LEU A 107 -5.27 -1.83 8.14
CA LEU A 107 -6.42 -1.01 7.73
C LEU A 107 -7.43 -1.80 6.88
N VAL A 108 -6.95 -2.62 5.94
CA VAL A 108 -7.82 -3.45 5.09
C VAL A 108 -8.54 -4.51 5.92
N GLU A 109 -7.84 -5.19 6.83
CA GLU A 109 -8.45 -6.17 7.75
C GLU A 109 -9.53 -5.53 8.63
N ALA A 110 -9.29 -4.33 9.16
CA ALA A 110 -10.28 -3.58 9.93
C ALA A 110 -11.53 -3.25 9.09
N CYS A 111 -11.34 -2.85 7.83
CA CYS A 111 -12.45 -2.60 6.92
C CYS A 111 -13.21 -3.87 6.54
N ILE A 112 -12.53 -5.00 6.34
CA ILE A 112 -13.17 -6.31 6.11
C ILE A 112 -14.02 -6.69 7.31
N TRP A 113 -13.48 -6.54 8.52
CA TRP A 113 -14.22 -6.80 9.76
C TRP A 113 -15.49 -5.94 9.88
N MET A 114 -15.43 -4.68 9.47
CA MET A 114 -16.61 -3.80 9.41
C MET A 114 -17.60 -4.26 8.33
N ARG A 115 -17.11 -4.67 7.16
CA ARG A 115 -17.94 -5.17 6.05
C ARG A 115 -18.75 -6.40 6.43
N ASP A 116 -18.13 -7.33 7.17
CA ASP A 116 -18.78 -8.56 7.64
C ASP A 116 -19.89 -8.27 8.66
N ARG A 117 -19.79 -7.17 9.41
CA ARG A 117 -20.77 -6.75 10.43
C ARG A 117 -21.82 -5.77 9.92
N ALA A 118 -21.64 -5.25 8.71
CA ALA A 118 -22.54 -4.25 8.14
C ALA A 118 -23.93 -4.87 7.89
N THR A 119 -24.93 -4.46 8.67
CA THR A 119 -26.33 -4.84 8.47
C THR A 119 -27.04 -3.99 7.43
N SER A 120 -26.50 -2.79 7.14
CA SER A 120 -27.03 -1.87 6.12
C SER A 120 -26.51 -2.26 4.72
N PRO A 121 -27.40 -2.54 3.75
CA PRO A 121 -27.01 -2.81 2.36
C PRO A 121 -26.24 -1.66 1.71
N ALA A 122 -26.61 -0.42 2.02
CA ALA A 122 -25.94 0.76 1.48
C ALA A 122 -24.49 0.87 1.98
N LEU A 123 -24.25 0.58 3.26
CA LEU A 123 -22.89 0.57 3.82
C LEU A 123 -22.04 -0.56 3.23
N ALA A 124 -22.63 -1.75 3.10
CA ALA A 124 -21.99 -2.89 2.46
C ALA A 124 -21.53 -2.57 1.04
N GLN A 125 -22.42 -2.02 0.21
CA GLN A 125 -22.11 -1.59 -1.16
C GLN A 125 -21.05 -0.49 -1.20
N HIS A 126 -21.10 0.46 -0.26
CA HIS A 126 -20.09 1.52 -0.17
C HIS A 126 -18.70 0.96 0.12
N LEU A 127 -18.60 0.03 1.08
CA LEU A 127 -17.34 -0.66 1.41
C LEU A 127 -16.84 -1.51 0.23
N ASP A 128 -17.73 -2.23 -0.46
CA ASP A 128 -17.37 -3.01 -1.65
C ASP A 128 -16.81 -2.13 -2.78
N GLY A 129 -17.42 -0.96 -3.00
CA GLY A 129 -16.90 0.04 -3.94
C GLY A 129 -15.55 0.63 -3.50
N ALA A 130 -15.34 0.83 -2.20
CA ALA A 130 -14.05 1.30 -1.67
C ALA A 130 -12.95 0.23 -1.84
N PHE A 131 -13.26 -1.03 -1.57
CA PHE A 131 -12.34 -2.16 -1.79
C PHE A 131 -11.89 -2.26 -3.23
N ALA A 132 -12.83 -2.20 -4.18
CA ALA A 132 -12.51 -2.26 -5.61
C ALA A 132 -11.53 -1.14 -6.01
N LYS A 133 -11.72 0.09 -5.52
CA LYS A 133 -10.84 1.24 -5.83
C LYS A 133 -9.40 1.05 -5.34
N VAL A 134 -9.20 0.34 -4.25
CA VAL A 134 -7.86 0.14 -3.67
C VAL A 134 -7.22 -1.18 -4.11
N GLY A 135 -7.93 -2.01 -4.87
CA GLY A 135 -7.45 -3.32 -5.35
C GLY A 135 -7.72 -4.48 -4.41
N VAL A 136 -8.67 -4.33 -3.47
CA VAL A 136 -9.15 -5.43 -2.63
C VAL A 136 -10.33 -6.11 -3.33
N ALA A 137 -10.25 -7.43 -3.50
CA ALA A 137 -11.25 -8.22 -4.21
C ALA A 137 -11.81 -9.33 -3.33
N GLN A 138 -13.12 -9.53 -3.41
CA GLN A 138 -13.82 -10.65 -2.79
C GLN A 138 -13.56 -11.94 -3.57
N VAL A 139 -13.48 -13.06 -2.84
CA VAL A 139 -13.29 -14.40 -3.40
C VAL A 139 -14.49 -15.26 -3.00
N ASP A 140 -15.35 -15.55 -3.97
CA ASP A 140 -16.38 -16.59 -3.88
C ASP A 140 -15.88 -17.82 -4.65
N ALA A 141 -15.72 -18.93 -3.93
CA ALA A 141 -15.21 -20.18 -4.47
C ALA A 141 -16.33 -21.19 -4.81
N THR A 142 -17.60 -20.77 -4.77
CA THR A 142 -18.75 -21.63 -5.06
C THR A 142 -18.64 -22.26 -6.45
N GLY A 143 -18.81 -23.59 -6.52
CA GLY A 143 -18.70 -24.37 -7.76
C GLY A 143 -17.27 -24.69 -8.21
N GLN A 144 -16.24 -24.17 -7.53
CA GLN A 144 -14.85 -24.48 -7.85
C GLN A 144 -14.42 -25.82 -7.22
N ARG A 145 -13.29 -26.38 -7.70
CA ARG A 145 -12.64 -27.52 -7.05
C ARG A 145 -12.08 -27.06 -5.71
N PHE A 146 -12.33 -27.83 -4.65
CA PHE A 146 -11.71 -27.56 -3.36
C PHE A 146 -10.19 -27.73 -3.44
N ASP A 147 -9.47 -26.79 -2.83
CA ASP A 147 -8.01 -26.73 -2.80
C ASP A 147 -7.60 -26.20 -1.41
N PRO A 148 -7.00 -27.02 -0.54
CA PRO A 148 -6.59 -26.60 0.80
C PRO A 148 -5.57 -25.47 0.85
N SER A 149 -4.86 -25.18 -0.26
CA SER A 149 -3.87 -24.08 -0.29
C SER A 149 -4.53 -22.70 -0.34
N VAL A 150 -5.74 -22.61 -0.90
CA VAL A 150 -6.47 -21.35 -1.14
C VAL A 150 -7.88 -21.34 -0.57
N HIS A 151 -8.37 -22.48 -0.04
CA HIS A 151 -9.70 -22.62 0.56
C HIS A 151 -9.62 -23.22 1.97
N GLU A 152 -10.48 -22.75 2.87
CA GLU A 152 -10.64 -23.32 4.21
C GLU A 152 -11.95 -24.14 4.27
N ALA A 153 -11.88 -25.43 4.58
CA ALA A 153 -13.06 -26.28 4.68
C ALA A 153 -13.79 -26.06 6.02
N GLY A 154 -14.93 -25.37 6.00
CA GLY A 154 -15.80 -25.18 7.17
C GLY A 154 -16.77 -26.35 7.40
N GLY A 155 -17.04 -27.15 6.37
CA GLY A 155 -17.93 -28.29 6.47
C GLY A 155 -18.00 -29.13 5.20
N THR A 156 -18.77 -30.21 5.27
CA THR A 156 -19.03 -31.09 4.13
C THR A 156 -20.50 -31.44 4.06
N ILE A 157 -21.02 -31.58 2.84
CA ILE A 157 -22.37 -32.11 2.60
C ILE A 157 -22.30 -33.30 1.63
N ALA A 158 -23.30 -34.18 1.69
CA ALA A 158 -23.37 -35.34 0.81
C ALA A 158 -23.44 -34.89 -0.66
N ALA A 159 -22.56 -35.42 -1.49
CA ALA A 159 -22.63 -35.27 -2.93
C ALA A 159 -23.87 -36.01 -3.48
N GLY A 160 -24.63 -35.39 -4.37
CA GLY A 160 -25.76 -36.01 -5.06
C GLY A 160 -25.31 -36.94 -6.19
N SER A 161 -24.11 -36.71 -6.72
CA SER A 161 -23.46 -37.57 -7.71
C SER A 161 -21.94 -37.66 -7.50
N PRO A 162 -21.27 -38.71 -8.03
CA PRO A 162 -19.81 -38.80 -7.97
C PRO A 162 -19.07 -37.64 -8.64
N ALA A 163 -19.69 -36.94 -9.59
CA ALA A 163 -19.10 -35.81 -10.30
C ALA A 163 -18.97 -34.56 -9.40
N GLU A 164 -19.76 -34.47 -8.33
CA GLU A 164 -19.73 -33.34 -7.39
C GLU A 164 -18.69 -33.55 -6.28
N ASP A 165 -18.17 -34.78 -6.09
CA ASP A 165 -17.25 -35.08 -5.00
C ASP A 165 -15.98 -34.21 -5.08
N GLY A 166 -15.73 -33.40 -4.05
CA GLY A 166 -14.63 -32.44 -3.97
C GLY A 166 -14.90 -31.09 -4.65
N ILE A 167 -16.12 -30.83 -5.11
CA ILE A 167 -16.57 -29.50 -5.55
C ILE A 167 -17.07 -28.71 -4.35
N ILE A 168 -16.80 -27.41 -4.34
CA ILE A 168 -17.32 -26.49 -3.33
C ILE A 168 -18.81 -26.28 -3.57
N ALA A 169 -19.63 -26.73 -2.63
CA ALA A 169 -21.08 -26.58 -2.68
C ALA A 169 -21.50 -25.13 -2.49
N ARG A 170 -20.90 -24.44 -1.51
CA ARG A 170 -21.10 -23.01 -1.28
C ARG A 170 -19.95 -22.41 -0.48
N THR A 171 -19.75 -21.12 -0.67
CA THR A 171 -18.93 -20.29 0.20
C THR A 171 -19.76 -19.79 1.39
N GLU A 172 -19.42 -20.24 2.60
CA GLU A 172 -20.07 -19.79 3.84
C GLU A 172 -19.60 -18.40 4.25
N GLN A 173 -18.30 -18.16 4.07
CA GLN A 173 -17.67 -16.87 4.36
C GLN A 173 -16.78 -16.48 3.19
N ILE A 174 -17.05 -15.32 2.61
CA ILE A 174 -16.30 -14.77 1.49
C ILE A 174 -14.85 -14.53 1.88
N GLY A 175 -13.93 -14.94 1.01
CA GLY A 175 -12.50 -14.66 1.12
C GLY A 175 -12.14 -13.29 0.58
N TYR A 176 -10.93 -12.83 0.84
CA TYR A 176 -10.44 -11.53 0.37
C TYR A 176 -9.00 -11.62 -0.12
N THR A 177 -8.71 -10.92 -1.22
CA THR A 177 -7.35 -10.65 -1.68
C THR A 177 -7.09 -9.15 -1.73
N ASP A 178 -5.86 -8.74 -1.46
CA ASP A 178 -5.37 -7.38 -1.70
C ASP A 178 -4.31 -7.42 -2.79
N ARG A 179 -4.64 -6.87 -3.95
CA ARG A 179 -3.75 -6.82 -5.14
C ARG A 179 -3.18 -8.21 -5.48
N GLY A 180 -4.03 -9.23 -5.37
CA GLY A 180 -3.68 -10.64 -5.63
C GLY A 180 -3.02 -11.37 -4.45
N ARG A 181 -2.64 -10.68 -3.37
CA ARG A 181 -2.20 -11.34 -2.13
C ARG A 181 -3.40 -11.79 -1.32
N LEU A 182 -3.47 -13.07 -1.00
CA LEU A 182 -4.53 -13.62 -0.14
C LEU A 182 -4.44 -13.01 1.26
N LEU A 183 -5.53 -12.41 1.72
CA LEU A 183 -5.67 -11.87 3.07
C LEU A 183 -6.44 -12.84 3.98
N ARG A 184 -7.50 -13.43 3.43
CA ARG A 184 -8.37 -14.37 4.13
C ARG A 184 -8.87 -15.41 3.15
N HIS A 185 -8.66 -16.68 3.49
CA HIS A 185 -9.24 -17.81 2.77
C HIS A 185 -10.77 -17.75 2.84
N PRO A 186 -11.50 -18.00 1.75
CA PRO A 186 -12.92 -18.26 1.84
C PRO A 186 -13.15 -19.54 2.65
N ILE A 187 -14.13 -19.49 3.56
CA ILE A 187 -14.59 -20.67 4.29
C ILE A 187 -15.69 -21.31 3.45
N VAL A 188 -15.52 -22.58 3.13
CA VAL A 188 -16.34 -23.29 2.14
C VAL A 188 -16.91 -24.58 2.69
N THR A 189 -18.08 -24.94 2.20
CA THR A 189 -18.67 -26.27 2.38
C THR A 189 -18.47 -27.08 1.12
N VAL A 190 -17.92 -28.29 1.25
CA VAL A 190 -17.50 -29.13 0.12
C VAL A 190 -18.43 -30.34 -0.01
N TYR A 191 -18.81 -30.69 -1.25
CA TYR A 191 -19.47 -31.96 -1.51
C TYR A 191 -18.51 -33.12 -1.25
N ARG A 192 -18.96 -34.12 -0.50
CA ARG A 192 -18.23 -35.36 -0.25
C ARG A 192 -19.07 -36.57 -0.63
N GLY A 193 -18.45 -37.49 -1.36
CA GLY A 193 -19.02 -38.80 -1.64
C GLY A 193 -19.38 -39.53 -0.34
N GLN A 194 -20.52 -40.22 -0.34
CA GLN A 194 -20.89 -41.09 0.77
C GLN A 194 -19.95 -42.30 0.77
N VAL A 195 -19.17 -42.48 1.83
CA VAL A 195 -18.47 -43.74 2.06
C VAL A 195 -19.53 -44.76 2.48
N ARG A 196 -19.90 -45.68 1.58
CA ARG A 196 -20.69 -46.85 1.96
C ARG A 196 -19.84 -47.68 2.93
N ALA A 197 -20.21 -47.69 4.20
CA ALA A 197 -19.71 -48.63 5.19
C ALA A 197 -20.29 -50.03 4.96
#